data_AF-A0A2M9ETZ3-F1
#
_entry.id   AF-A0A2M9ETZ3-F1
#
_cell.length_a   1.000
_cell.length_b   1.000
_cell.length_c   1.000
_cell.angle_alpha   90.00
_cell.angle_beta   90.00
_cell.angle_gamma   90.00
#
_symmetry.space_group_name_H-M   'P 1'
#
loop_
_entity.id
_entity.type
_entity.pdbx_description
1 polymer ?
#
loop_
_entity_poly.entity_id
_entity_poly.type
_entity_poly.pdbx_seq_one_letter_code
_entity_poly.pdbx_strand_id
1 'polypeptide(L)'
;MLQSRIKQAAMCPEHQDFPPPALPERPEFAAWRAQRLADFHQRWQALPTLDPLATWAEDADFARWSAICYVEYEALYLKFCADSEDFCRLATLALGECLARHLGMRWCQSPLFPGEDLLLHHPQYPTRIRNLYALVVHRWLGQGSYELPQLFDDLLLEWRYTLPYPLDAVSTLPWREAKPVYRQRWGSAPSEALHQRLYRVFHADDESAVRFISGTVFQLPGNPPWRQLLYNIEVCEAQLDQRAEDCSRDWRACADAAYATAESVKYGNSHD
;
A
#
# COMPACT_ATOMS: atom_id res chain seq x y z
N MET A 1 -6.83 -1.05 -29.52
CA MET A 1 -5.75 -1.36 -28.54
C MET A 1 -6.19 -1.22 -27.09
N LEU A 2 -7.05 -0.25 -26.71
CA LEU A 2 -7.61 -0.15 -25.35
C LEU A 2 -8.45 -1.38 -24.94
N GLN A 3 -9.34 -1.85 -25.83
CA GLN A 3 -10.18 -3.04 -25.57
C GLN A 3 -9.39 -4.35 -25.42
N SER A 4 -8.18 -4.46 -25.99
CA SER A 4 -7.34 -5.66 -25.80
C SER A 4 -6.59 -5.62 -24.46
N ARG A 5 -6.30 -4.42 -23.91
CA ARG A 5 -5.76 -4.28 -22.55
C ARG A 5 -6.82 -4.53 -21.48
N ILE A 6 -8.07 -4.10 -21.71
CA ILE A 6 -9.22 -4.44 -20.85
C ILE A 6 -9.49 -5.96 -20.88
N LYS A 7 -9.35 -6.60 -22.04
CA LYS A 7 -9.41 -8.07 -22.15
C LYS A 7 -8.20 -8.77 -21.53
N GLN A 8 -6.99 -8.19 -21.55
CA GLN A 8 -5.85 -8.75 -20.82
C GLN A 8 -6.01 -8.62 -19.30
N ALA A 9 -6.66 -7.56 -18.80
CA ALA A 9 -7.08 -7.49 -17.39
C ALA A 9 -8.18 -8.51 -17.05
N ALA A 10 -9.03 -8.87 -18.01
CA ALA A 10 -10.00 -9.97 -17.90
C ALA A 10 -9.43 -11.37 -18.23
N MET A 11 -8.16 -11.46 -18.63
CA MET A 11 -7.45 -12.69 -18.94
C MET A 11 -6.23 -12.84 -18.02
N CYS A 12 -6.41 -12.68 -16.71
CA CYS A 12 -5.69 -13.57 -15.78
C CYS A 12 -6.40 -14.92 -15.89
N PRO A 13 -5.90 -15.87 -16.70
CA PRO A 13 -6.51 -17.17 -16.76
C PRO A 13 -6.22 -17.83 -15.41
N GLU A 14 -7.29 -18.27 -14.74
CA GLU A 14 -7.26 -19.40 -13.82
C GLU A 14 -6.44 -19.14 -12.54
N HIS A 15 -7.06 -18.89 -11.38
CA HIS A 15 -7.97 -19.87 -10.75
C HIS A 15 -7.55 -21.32 -11.04
N GLN A 16 -6.24 -21.62 -11.00
CA GLN A 16 -5.81 -22.99 -10.85
C GLN A 16 -6.03 -23.37 -9.39
N ASP A 17 -7.08 -24.16 -9.24
CA ASP A 17 -7.42 -25.00 -8.10
C ASP A 17 -6.17 -25.61 -7.48
N PHE A 18 -5.75 -24.99 -6.39
CA PHE A 18 -5.34 -25.56 -5.11
C PHE A 18 -4.63 -24.39 -4.44
N PRO A 19 -5.24 -23.66 -3.47
CA PRO A 19 -4.39 -22.92 -2.56
C PRO A 19 -3.44 -23.97 -1.99
N PRO A 20 -2.11 -23.81 -2.13
CA PRO A 20 -1.19 -24.64 -1.39
C PRO A 20 -1.64 -24.58 0.07
N PRO A 21 -1.71 -25.72 0.79
CA PRO A 21 -2.30 -25.77 2.12
C PRO A 21 -1.75 -24.59 2.90
N ALA A 22 -2.65 -23.71 3.36
CA ALA A 22 -2.27 -22.52 4.08
C ALA A 22 -1.33 -22.99 5.20
N LEU A 23 -0.08 -22.50 5.18
CA LEU A 23 0.84 -22.84 6.23
C LEU A 23 0.17 -22.41 7.53
N PRO A 24 -0.08 -23.34 8.47
CA PRO A 24 -0.92 -23.05 9.62
C PRO A 24 -0.27 -21.95 10.45
N GLU A 25 -1.09 -21.05 10.97
CA GLU A 25 -0.69 -20.11 12.01
C GLU A 25 -0.91 -20.80 13.38
N ARG A 26 0.01 -20.60 14.34
CA ARG A 26 -0.23 -21.01 15.74
C ARG A 26 -1.28 -20.08 16.35
N PRO A 27 -2.43 -20.59 16.84
CA PRO A 27 -3.47 -19.74 17.43
C PRO A 27 -2.98 -18.92 18.63
N GLU A 28 -2.10 -19.50 19.45
CA GLU A 28 -1.47 -18.84 20.60
C GLU A 28 -0.62 -17.63 20.18
N PHE A 29 0.02 -17.71 19.01
CA PHE A 29 0.83 -16.63 18.48
C PHE A 29 -0.04 -15.46 18.00
N ALA A 30 -1.16 -15.74 17.32
CA ALA A 30 -2.10 -14.70 16.90
C ALA A 30 -2.63 -13.87 18.09
N ALA A 31 -3.03 -14.56 19.17
CA ALA A 31 -3.48 -13.90 20.40
C ALA A 31 -2.36 -13.06 21.04
N TRP A 32 -1.14 -13.60 21.09
CA TRP A 32 0.02 -12.88 21.60
C TRP A 32 0.36 -11.62 20.78
N ARG A 33 0.35 -11.69 19.44
CA ARG A 33 0.59 -10.52 18.57
C ARG A 33 -0.41 -9.40 18.86
N ALA A 34 -1.70 -9.75 18.89
CA ALA A 34 -2.78 -8.80 19.12
C ALA A 34 -2.62 -8.11 20.48
N GLN A 35 -2.32 -8.87 21.54
CA GLN A 35 -2.07 -8.33 22.87
C GLN A 35 -0.86 -7.40 22.88
N ARG A 36 0.27 -7.82 22.27
CA ARG A 36 1.51 -7.02 22.28
C ARG A 36 1.35 -5.67 21.58
N LEU A 37 0.60 -5.63 20.48
CA LEU A 37 0.27 -4.40 19.74
C LEU A 37 -0.72 -3.51 20.51
N ALA A 38 -1.70 -4.10 21.21
CA ALA A 38 -2.62 -3.38 22.07
C ALA A 38 -1.88 -2.73 23.26
N ASP A 39 -0.95 -3.44 23.89
CA ASP A 39 -0.12 -2.92 24.98
C ASP A 39 0.72 -1.72 24.52
N PHE A 40 1.30 -1.79 23.31
CA PHE A 40 2.01 -0.67 22.71
C PHE A 40 1.09 0.54 22.51
N HIS A 41 -0.10 0.32 21.94
CA HIS A 41 -1.09 1.38 21.72
C HIS A 41 -1.49 2.06 23.02
N GLN A 42 -1.76 1.28 24.08
CA GLN A 42 -2.10 1.81 25.40
C GLN A 42 -0.95 2.63 26.01
N ARG A 43 0.29 2.12 25.93
CA ARG A 43 1.47 2.85 26.42
C ARG A 43 1.70 4.14 25.66
N TRP A 44 1.46 4.15 24.34
CA TRP A 44 1.55 5.34 23.52
C TRP A 44 0.55 6.41 23.98
N GLN A 45 -0.72 6.02 24.14
CA GLN A 45 -1.77 6.94 24.59
C GLN A 45 -1.53 7.50 26.01
N ALA A 46 -0.83 6.75 26.86
CA ALA A 46 -0.51 7.19 28.21
C ALA A 46 0.59 8.27 28.26
N LEU A 47 1.29 8.53 27.15
CA LEU A 47 2.35 9.54 27.09
C LEU A 47 1.78 10.87 26.58
N PRO A 48 1.62 11.89 27.45
CA PRO A 48 0.96 13.14 27.09
C PRO A 48 1.73 14.01 26.09
N THR A 49 3.00 13.72 25.86
CA THR A 49 3.85 14.44 24.89
C THR A 49 3.74 13.90 23.47
N LEU A 50 3.05 12.77 23.28
CA LEU A 50 2.87 12.15 21.97
C LEU A 50 1.48 12.44 21.45
N ASP A 51 1.41 12.74 20.15
CA ASP A 51 0.13 12.88 19.46
C ASP A 51 -0.62 11.53 19.46
N PRO A 52 -1.96 11.53 19.59
CA PRO A 52 -2.73 10.30 19.54
C PRO A 52 -2.55 9.59 18.19
N LEU A 53 -2.37 8.26 18.17
CA LEU A 53 -2.18 7.49 16.93
C LEU A 53 -3.30 7.70 15.89
N ALA A 54 -4.53 7.95 16.36
CA ALA A 54 -5.68 8.22 15.49
C ALA A 54 -5.53 9.51 14.65
N THR A 55 -4.61 10.42 15.00
CA THR A 55 -4.35 11.63 14.21
C THR A 55 -3.37 11.38 13.07
N TRP A 56 -2.68 10.22 13.04
CA TRP A 56 -1.56 9.97 12.12
C TRP A 56 -1.98 9.25 10.84
N ALA A 57 -3.05 8.45 10.87
CA ALA A 57 -3.57 7.79 9.69
C ALA A 57 -5.05 7.39 9.88
N GLU A 58 -5.80 7.31 8.76
CA GLU A 58 -7.14 6.70 8.74
C GLU A 58 -7.10 5.17 8.95
N ASP A 59 -5.91 4.57 8.84
CA ASP A 59 -5.65 3.14 9.02
C ASP A 59 -4.85 2.89 10.31
N ALA A 60 -5.40 2.06 11.19
CA ALA A 60 -4.82 1.78 12.49
C ALA A 60 -3.50 1.00 12.44
N ASP A 61 -3.29 0.17 11.41
CA ASP A 61 -2.05 -0.60 11.24
C ASP A 61 -0.91 0.35 10.82
N PHE A 62 -1.18 1.27 9.89
CA PHE A 62 -0.20 2.28 9.49
C PHE A 62 0.08 3.34 10.54
N ALA A 63 -0.92 3.74 11.32
CA ALA A 63 -0.68 4.61 12.47
C ALA A 63 0.30 3.94 13.44
N ARG A 64 0.14 2.64 13.71
CA ARG A 64 1.05 1.85 14.55
C ARG A 64 2.44 1.74 13.94
N TRP A 65 2.56 1.45 12.65
CA TRP A 65 3.86 1.40 11.97
C TRP A 65 4.60 2.74 12.00
N SER A 66 3.90 3.83 11.67
CA SER A 66 4.47 5.19 11.71
C SER A 66 4.95 5.56 13.11
N ALA A 67 4.22 5.14 14.14
CA ALA A 67 4.63 5.32 15.53
C ALA A 67 5.89 4.53 15.89
N ILE A 68 6.02 3.28 15.43
CA ILE A 68 7.26 2.51 15.62
C ILE A 68 8.45 3.20 14.95
N CYS A 69 8.27 3.68 13.72
CA CYS A 69 9.30 4.46 13.03
C CYS A 69 9.69 5.73 13.80
N TYR A 70 8.71 6.43 14.39
CA TYR A 70 8.98 7.58 15.24
C TYR A 70 9.75 7.19 16.52
N VAL A 71 9.40 6.04 17.13
CA VAL A 71 10.12 5.50 18.29
C VAL A 71 11.59 5.20 17.96
N GLU A 72 11.87 4.64 16.79
CA GLU A 72 13.24 4.45 16.30
C GLU A 72 13.95 5.80 16.14
N TYR A 73 13.33 6.72 15.41
CA TYR A 73 13.91 8.01 15.05
C TYR A 73 14.30 8.84 16.28
N GLU A 74 13.40 8.92 17.27
CA GLU A 74 13.60 9.65 18.52
C GLU A 74 14.32 8.83 19.59
N ALA A 75 14.76 7.60 19.27
CA ALA A 75 15.39 6.66 20.19
C ALA A 75 14.57 6.40 21.48
N LEU A 76 13.25 6.32 21.36
CA LEU A 76 12.32 6.19 22.49
C LEU A 76 12.00 4.74 22.88
N TYR A 77 12.67 3.75 22.27
CA TYR A 77 12.25 2.34 22.37
C TYR A 77 12.18 1.81 23.80
N LEU A 78 13.05 2.25 24.71
CA LEU A 78 13.02 1.87 26.13
C LEU A 78 11.78 2.37 26.90
N LYS A 79 11.02 3.33 26.34
CA LYS A 79 9.71 3.73 26.92
C LYS A 79 8.61 2.70 26.64
N PHE A 80 8.80 1.88 25.62
CA PHE A 80 7.78 0.96 25.10
C PHE A 80 8.17 -0.50 25.21
N CYS A 81 9.47 -0.79 25.25
CA CYS A 81 10.05 -2.12 25.17
C CYS A 81 11.06 -2.33 26.30
N ALA A 82 11.25 -3.59 26.71
CA ALA A 82 12.21 -3.93 27.76
C ALA A 82 13.66 -3.74 27.32
N ASP A 83 13.94 -4.07 26.06
CA ASP A 83 15.25 -4.02 25.44
C ASP A 83 15.13 -3.84 23.91
N SER A 84 16.27 -3.92 23.24
CA SER A 84 16.41 -3.86 21.78
C SER A 84 15.73 -5.03 21.05
N GLU A 85 15.74 -6.21 21.65
CA GLU A 85 15.16 -7.43 21.07
C GLU A 85 13.63 -7.34 21.06
N ASP A 86 13.04 -6.92 22.18
CA ASP A 86 11.61 -6.64 22.31
C ASP A 86 11.17 -5.52 21.35
N PHE A 87 12.00 -4.49 21.15
CA PHE A 87 11.74 -3.47 20.14
C PHE A 87 11.71 -4.06 18.72
N CYS A 88 12.70 -4.88 18.35
CA CYS A 88 12.72 -5.53 17.04
C CYS A 88 11.51 -6.44 16.83
N ARG A 89 11.10 -7.20 17.86
CA ARG A 89 9.86 -8.00 17.82
C ARG A 89 8.65 -7.10 17.59
N LEU A 90 8.50 -6.04 18.37
CA LEU A 90 7.37 -5.11 18.25
C LEU A 90 7.31 -4.46 16.86
N ALA A 91 8.45 -4.01 16.34
CA ALA A 91 8.54 -3.44 15.00
C ALA A 91 8.16 -4.46 13.92
N THR A 92 8.59 -5.71 14.08
CA THR A 92 8.22 -6.84 13.22
C THR A 92 6.71 -7.08 13.23
N LEU A 93 6.06 -7.01 14.40
CA LEU A 93 4.60 -7.14 14.50
C LEU A 93 3.87 -6.03 13.76
N ALA A 94 4.25 -4.77 14.00
CA ALA A 94 3.61 -3.62 13.35
C ALA A 94 3.78 -3.67 11.82
N LEU A 95 5.01 -3.95 11.36
CA LEU A 95 5.31 -4.14 9.95
C LEU A 95 4.51 -5.30 9.35
N GLY A 96 4.43 -6.41 10.06
CA GLY A 96 3.78 -7.61 9.56
C GLY A 96 2.27 -7.49 9.45
N GLU A 97 1.61 -6.77 10.37
CA GLU A 97 0.18 -6.44 10.24
C GLU A 97 -0.07 -5.53 9.03
N CYS A 98 0.80 -4.54 8.77
CA CYS A 98 0.73 -3.75 7.54
C CYS A 98 0.85 -4.64 6.29
N LEU A 99 1.84 -5.52 6.24
CA LEU A 99 2.03 -6.40 5.08
C LEU A 99 0.87 -7.40 4.91
N ALA A 100 0.33 -7.93 6.00
CA ALA A 100 -0.82 -8.83 5.97
C ALA A 100 -2.08 -8.11 5.46
N ARG A 101 -2.32 -6.89 5.93
CA ARG A 101 -3.49 -6.08 5.58
C ARG A 101 -3.43 -5.56 4.15
N HIS A 102 -2.28 -5.04 3.72
CA HIS A 102 -2.16 -4.27 2.47
C HIS A 102 -1.55 -5.08 1.32
N LEU A 103 -0.73 -6.08 1.62
CA LEU A 103 -0.20 -6.99 0.59
C LEU A 103 -0.85 -8.37 0.62
N GLY A 104 -1.85 -8.59 1.47
CA GLY A 104 -2.56 -9.88 1.55
C GLY A 104 -1.68 -11.04 2.04
N MET A 105 -0.56 -10.73 2.70
CA MET A 105 0.31 -11.74 3.29
C MET A 105 -0.37 -12.45 4.46
N ARG A 106 0.17 -13.61 4.82
CA ARG A 106 -0.29 -14.42 5.93
C ARG A 106 0.88 -14.77 6.84
N TRP A 107 0.62 -14.66 8.14
CA TRP A 107 1.48 -15.22 9.15
C TRP A 107 1.48 -16.73 9.03
N CYS A 108 2.65 -17.36 9.19
CA CYS A 108 2.80 -18.77 8.96
C CYS A 108 3.88 -19.41 9.81
N GLN A 109 3.90 -20.73 9.72
CA GLN A 109 5.00 -21.55 10.23
C GLN A 109 5.76 -22.19 9.09
N SER A 110 7.06 -22.36 9.29
CA SER A 110 7.92 -22.97 8.30
C SER A 110 8.81 -24.04 8.91
N PRO A 111 8.90 -25.23 8.29
CA PRO A 111 9.91 -26.22 8.69
C PRO A 111 11.35 -25.72 8.43
N LEU A 112 11.53 -24.70 7.58
CA LEU A 112 12.84 -24.08 7.34
C LEU A 112 13.32 -23.21 8.52
N PHE A 113 12.39 -22.73 9.34
CA PHE A 113 12.66 -21.89 10.52
C PHE A 113 11.94 -22.46 11.73
N PRO A 114 12.35 -23.64 12.23
CA PRO A 114 11.67 -24.30 13.33
C PRO A 114 11.78 -23.44 14.59
N GLY A 115 10.63 -23.03 15.13
CA GLY A 115 10.56 -22.21 16.35
C GLY A 115 10.50 -20.69 16.10
N GLU A 116 10.57 -20.25 14.85
CA GLU A 116 10.27 -18.86 14.50
C GLU A 116 8.79 -18.70 14.16
N ASP A 117 8.13 -17.74 14.80
CA ASP A 117 6.72 -17.43 14.57
C ASP A 117 6.55 -16.09 13.81
N LEU A 118 7.60 -15.25 13.73
CA LEU A 118 7.59 -13.97 13.00
C LEU A 118 7.86 -14.16 11.49
N LEU A 119 7.13 -15.09 10.89
CA LEU A 119 7.23 -15.44 9.47
C LEU A 119 5.99 -14.98 8.70
N LEU A 120 6.22 -14.45 7.49
CA LEU A 120 5.15 -14.13 6.54
C LEU A 120 5.35 -14.88 5.22
N HIS A 121 4.25 -15.20 4.56
CA HIS A 121 4.26 -15.60 3.16
C HIS A 121 3.10 -14.94 2.40
N HIS A 122 3.24 -14.85 1.09
CA HIS A 122 2.13 -14.49 0.23
C HIS A 122 1.40 -15.77 -0.24
N PRO A 123 0.05 -15.83 -0.19
CA PRO A 123 -0.69 -17.03 -0.61
C PRO A 123 -0.42 -17.47 -2.05
N GLN A 124 -0.15 -16.53 -2.96
CA GLN A 124 0.21 -16.84 -4.36
C GLN A 124 1.64 -17.36 -4.52
N TYR A 125 2.49 -17.20 -3.51
CA TYR A 125 3.91 -17.61 -3.52
C TYR A 125 4.26 -18.30 -2.20
N PRO A 126 3.66 -19.46 -1.89
CA PRO A 126 3.79 -20.13 -0.59
C PRO A 126 5.24 -20.53 -0.25
N THR A 127 6.09 -20.71 -1.26
CA THR A 127 7.50 -21.06 -1.10
C THR A 127 8.37 -19.86 -0.73
N ARG A 128 7.86 -18.63 -0.88
CA ARG A 128 8.54 -17.39 -0.50
C ARG A 128 8.17 -17.01 0.93
N ILE A 129 8.80 -17.68 1.88
CA ILE A 129 8.66 -17.39 3.31
C ILE A 129 9.68 -16.33 3.70
N ARG A 130 9.23 -15.30 4.41
CA ARG A 130 10.04 -14.19 4.89
C ARG A 130 10.16 -14.29 6.40
N ASN A 131 11.38 -14.34 6.91
CA ASN A 131 11.66 -14.08 8.31
C ASN A 131 11.69 -12.56 8.51
N LEU A 132 10.57 -12.01 8.94
CA LEU A 132 10.40 -10.55 9.05
C LEU A 132 11.24 -9.99 10.20
N TYR A 133 11.42 -10.77 11.27
CA TYR A 133 12.27 -10.41 12.40
C TYR A 133 13.72 -10.20 11.97
N ALA A 134 14.28 -11.14 11.20
CA ALA A 134 15.64 -11.03 10.68
C ALA A 134 15.81 -9.79 9.79
N LEU A 135 14.80 -9.46 8.96
CA LEU A 135 14.83 -8.26 8.12
C LEU A 135 14.82 -6.97 8.95
N VAL A 136 13.95 -6.90 9.98
CA VAL A 136 13.88 -5.78 10.91
C VAL A 136 15.19 -5.61 11.68
N VAL A 137 15.73 -6.69 12.25
CA VAL A 137 17.01 -6.65 12.98
C VAL A 137 18.14 -6.21 12.06
N HIS A 138 18.26 -6.80 10.87
CA HIS A 138 19.29 -6.43 9.91
C HIS A 138 19.20 -4.96 9.53
N ARG A 139 17.97 -4.46 9.31
CA ARG A 139 17.73 -3.08 8.94
C ARG A 139 18.06 -2.13 10.09
N TRP A 140 17.56 -2.42 11.29
CA TRP A 140 17.72 -1.56 12.47
C TRP A 140 19.17 -1.50 12.97
N LEU A 141 19.94 -2.58 12.79
CA LEU A 141 21.39 -2.59 13.05
C LEU A 141 22.21 -2.01 11.89
N GLY A 142 21.58 -1.63 10.78
CA GLY A 142 22.21 -0.97 9.65
C GLY A 142 22.82 0.38 10.04
N GLN A 143 23.85 0.81 9.31
CA GLN A 143 24.51 2.09 9.58
C GLN A 143 23.68 3.25 9.01
N GLY A 144 22.70 3.74 9.77
CA GLY A 144 21.86 4.87 9.37
C GLY A 144 20.81 5.21 10.42
N SER A 145 20.33 6.45 10.39
CA SER A 145 19.03 6.80 10.99
C SER A 145 17.97 6.69 9.89
N TYR A 146 16.74 6.27 10.23
CA TYR A 146 15.62 6.05 9.28
C TYR A 146 15.66 4.74 8.46
N GLU A 147 16.14 3.66 9.05
CA GLU A 147 16.24 2.40 8.33
C GLU A 147 14.91 1.62 8.34
N LEU A 148 14.13 1.65 9.44
CA LEU A 148 12.83 0.94 9.46
C LEU A 148 11.81 1.49 8.45
N PRO A 149 11.57 2.81 8.33
CA PRO A 149 10.67 3.34 7.29
C PRO A 149 11.00 2.80 5.89
N GLN A 150 12.28 2.76 5.53
CA GLN A 150 12.74 2.31 4.22
C GLN A 150 12.53 0.80 4.01
N LEU A 151 12.61 -0.03 5.06
CA LEU A 151 12.39 -1.47 4.94
C LEU A 151 11.02 -1.80 4.35
N PHE A 152 10.00 -1.08 4.79
CA PHE A 152 8.67 -1.33 4.30
C PHE A 152 8.55 -0.92 2.82
N ASP A 153 9.12 0.21 2.41
CA ASP A 153 9.19 0.62 0.99
C ASP A 153 9.97 -0.38 0.13
N ASP A 154 11.09 -0.92 0.61
CA ASP A 154 11.88 -1.92 -0.11
C ASP A 154 11.12 -3.23 -0.29
N LEU A 155 10.35 -3.64 0.72
CA LEU A 155 9.45 -4.80 0.61
C LEU A 155 8.36 -4.52 -0.44
N LEU A 156 7.73 -3.33 -0.43
CA LEU A 156 6.75 -2.98 -1.45
C LEU A 156 7.36 -3.01 -2.86
N LEU A 157 8.57 -2.47 -3.03
CA LEU A 157 9.27 -2.45 -4.32
C LEU A 157 9.54 -3.86 -4.85
N GLU A 158 9.95 -4.77 -3.97
CA GLU A 158 10.12 -6.19 -4.32
C GLU A 158 8.78 -6.80 -4.80
N TRP A 159 7.69 -6.49 -4.09
CA TRP A 159 6.37 -7.03 -4.40
C TRP A 159 5.70 -6.31 -5.57
N ARG A 160 6.09 -5.09 -5.93
CA ARG A 160 5.52 -4.31 -7.04
C ARG A 160 5.62 -5.04 -8.38
N TYR A 161 6.73 -5.74 -8.61
CA TYR A 161 6.94 -6.51 -9.84
C TYR A 161 6.38 -7.93 -9.77
N THR A 162 5.98 -8.36 -8.58
CA THR A 162 5.50 -9.71 -8.29
C THR A 162 3.97 -9.76 -8.13
N LEU A 163 3.35 -8.67 -7.64
CA LEU A 163 1.91 -8.53 -7.45
C LEU A 163 1.34 -7.67 -8.60
N PRO A 164 0.47 -8.22 -9.45
CA PRO A 164 -0.14 -7.48 -10.56
C PRO A 164 -1.24 -6.56 -10.02
N TYR A 165 -0.89 -5.40 -9.49
CA TYR A 165 -1.88 -4.37 -9.13
C TYR A 165 -1.61 -3.08 -9.89
N PRO A 166 -1.84 -3.07 -11.21
CA PRO A 166 -1.55 -1.90 -11.99
C PRO A 166 -2.59 -0.81 -11.63
N LEU A 167 -2.07 0.37 -11.30
CA LEU A 167 -2.84 1.54 -10.85
C LEU A 167 -3.86 1.98 -11.91
N ASP A 168 -3.58 1.70 -13.18
CA ASP A 168 -4.43 1.95 -14.35
C ASP A 168 -5.82 1.30 -14.24
N ALA A 169 -5.90 0.07 -13.73
CA ALA A 169 -7.14 -0.69 -13.64
C ALA A 169 -8.13 -0.10 -12.62
N VAL A 170 -7.62 0.60 -11.60
CA VAL A 170 -8.44 1.27 -10.59
C VAL A 170 -8.68 2.73 -10.94
N SER A 171 -7.67 3.39 -11.50
CA SER A 171 -7.70 4.82 -11.81
C SER A 171 -8.53 5.15 -13.06
N THR A 172 -8.93 4.15 -13.83
CA THR A 172 -9.86 4.28 -14.98
C THR A 172 -11.31 3.98 -14.61
N LEU A 173 -11.60 3.65 -13.33
CA LEU A 173 -12.96 3.47 -12.83
C LEU A 173 -13.53 4.80 -12.32
N PRO A 174 -14.85 5.00 -12.33
CA PRO A 174 -15.50 6.10 -11.60
C PRO A 174 -15.18 6.05 -10.10
N TRP A 175 -15.18 7.20 -9.43
CA TRP A 175 -14.76 7.29 -8.02
C TRP A 175 -15.52 6.35 -7.08
N ARG A 176 -16.83 6.21 -7.28
CA ARG A 176 -17.69 5.33 -6.47
C ARG A 176 -17.24 3.86 -6.51
N GLU A 177 -16.69 3.41 -7.64
CA GLU A 177 -16.17 2.06 -7.83
C GLU A 177 -14.71 1.94 -7.42
N ALA A 178 -13.93 2.98 -7.69
CA ALA A 178 -12.51 3.00 -7.37
C ALA A 178 -12.26 3.05 -5.85
N LYS A 179 -13.02 3.85 -5.10
CA LYS A 179 -12.88 4.05 -3.65
C LYS A 179 -12.84 2.74 -2.82
N PRO A 180 -13.80 1.81 -2.95
CA PRO A 180 -13.74 0.55 -2.20
C PRO A 180 -12.54 -0.30 -2.60
N VAL A 181 -12.17 -0.30 -3.89
CA VAL A 181 -10.98 -1.01 -4.38
C VAL A 181 -9.71 -0.39 -3.79
N TYR A 182 -9.64 0.94 -3.69
CA TYR A 182 -8.51 1.61 -3.07
C TYR A 182 -8.35 1.19 -1.61
N ARG A 183 -9.43 1.28 -0.83
CA ARG A 183 -9.41 0.88 0.60
C ARG A 183 -9.09 -0.59 0.79
N GLN A 184 -9.66 -1.46 -0.04
CA GLN A 184 -9.43 -2.89 0.04
C GLN A 184 -7.97 -3.25 -0.22
N ARG A 185 -7.34 -2.60 -1.21
CA ARG A 185 -5.99 -2.94 -1.67
C ARG A 185 -4.89 -2.19 -0.92
N TRP A 186 -5.18 -0.99 -0.45
CA TRP A 186 -4.17 -0.06 0.07
C TRP A 186 -4.52 0.52 1.44
N GLY A 187 -5.57 0.03 2.10
CA GLY A 187 -5.99 0.44 3.45
C GLY A 187 -6.73 1.78 3.52
N SER A 188 -6.34 2.70 2.65
CA SER A 188 -6.91 4.03 2.53
C SER A 188 -7.31 4.33 1.09
N ALA A 189 -8.04 5.43 0.88
CA ALA A 189 -8.37 5.93 -0.45
C ALA A 189 -7.85 7.36 -0.62
N PRO A 190 -7.53 7.80 -1.85
CA PRO A 190 -7.18 9.19 -2.10
C PRO A 190 -8.38 10.10 -1.86
N SER A 191 -8.20 11.41 -1.95
CA SER A 191 -9.34 12.29 -2.16
C SER A 191 -9.96 12.03 -3.54
N GLU A 192 -11.27 12.28 -3.67
CA GLU A 192 -11.98 12.18 -4.95
C GLU A 192 -11.34 13.09 -6.02
N ALA A 193 -10.96 14.30 -5.63
CA ALA A 193 -10.26 15.23 -6.49
C ALA A 193 -8.94 14.67 -7.04
N LEU A 194 -8.16 13.97 -6.21
CA LEU A 194 -6.92 13.35 -6.65
C LEU A 194 -7.17 12.16 -7.59
N HIS A 195 -8.21 11.37 -7.32
CA HIS A 195 -8.61 10.29 -8.21
C HIS A 195 -9.08 10.82 -9.58
N GLN A 196 -9.86 11.89 -9.62
CA GLN A 196 -10.26 12.53 -10.89
C GLN A 196 -9.04 13.00 -11.68
N ARG A 197 -8.02 13.56 -11.03
CA ARG A 197 -6.75 13.92 -11.70
C ARG A 197 -6.03 12.70 -12.28
N LEU A 198 -5.95 11.59 -11.54
CA LEU A 198 -5.41 10.32 -12.07
C LEU A 198 -6.20 9.84 -13.27
N TYR A 199 -7.53 9.82 -13.17
CA TYR A 199 -8.42 9.43 -14.25
C TYR A 199 -8.13 10.25 -15.50
N ARG A 200 -7.93 11.57 -15.35
CA ARG A 200 -7.58 12.44 -16.46
C ARG A 200 -6.25 12.09 -17.10
N VAL A 201 -5.21 11.85 -16.32
CA VAL A 201 -3.91 11.44 -16.88
C VAL A 201 -4.01 10.10 -17.62
N PHE A 202 -4.79 9.14 -17.11
CA PHE A 202 -5.01 7.86 -17.78
C PHE A 202 -5.86 7.94 -19.04
N HIS A 203 -6.64 9.01 -19.20
CA HIS A 203 -7.47 9.30 -20.38
C HIS A 203 -6.90 10.42 -21.25
N ALA A 204 -5.75 10.99 -20.88
CA ALA A 204 -4.95 11.79 -21.78
C ALA A 204 -4.47 10.86 -22.89
N ASP A 205 -4.65 11.26 -24.14
CA ASP A 205 -4.20 10.52 -25.32
C ASP A 205 -2.66 10.61 -25.47
N ASP A 206 -1.94 10.35 -24.37
CA ASP A 206 -0.50 10.48 -24.22
C ASP A 206 0.08 9.26 -23.50
N GLU A 207 0.63 8.34 -24.30
CA GLU A 207 1.19 7.09 -23.79
C GLU A 207 2.37 7.34 -22.83
N SER A 208 3.12 8.43 -22.99
CA SER A 208 4.28 8.70 -22.13
C SER A 208 3.87 9.15 -20.73
N ALA A 209 2.83 9.98 -20.61
CA ALA A 209 2.25 10.37 -19.33
C ALA A 209 1.64 9.16 -18.62
N VAL A 210 0.88 8.32 -19.35
CA VAL A 210 0.32 7.07 -18.84
C VAL A 210 1.42 6.13 -18.33
N ARG A 211 2.51 5.97 -19.10
CA ARG A 211 3.66 5.15 -18.71
C ARG A 211 4.39 5.71 -17.49
N PHE A 212 4.55 7.03 -17.38
CA PHE A 212 5.18 7.66 -16.22
C PHE A 212 4.37 7.44 -14.94
N ILE A 213 3.05 7.65 -14.97
CA ILE A 213 2.17 7.37 -13.82
C ILE A 213 2.13 5.88 -13.49
N SER A 214 2.03 5.01 -14.50
CA SER A 214 2.08 3.54 -14.29
C SER A 214 3.43 3.08 -13.73
N GLY A 215 4.50 3.78 -14.13
CA GLY A 215 5.89 3.57 -13.73
C GLY A 215 6.23 4.20 -12.38
N THR A 216 5.37 5.06 -11.84
CA THR A 216 5.53 5.64 -10.51
C THR A 216 5.50 4.53 -9.46
N VAL A 217 6.56 4.46 -8.64
CA VAL A 217 6.56 3.60 -7.46
C VAL A 217 5.44 4.11 -6.56
N PHE A 218 4.38 3.31 -6.45
CA PHE A 218 3.37 3.53 -5.44
C PHE A 218 3.99 3.21 -4.08
N GLN A 219 4.69 4.18 -3.49
CA GLN A 219 5.19 4.09 -2.13
C GLN A 219 3.98 4.14 -1.22
N LEU A 220 3.77 3.10 -0.42
CA LEU A 220 2.54 3.01 0.34
C LEU A 220 2.73 2.21 1.61
N PRO A 221 2.84 2.85 2.79
CA PRO A 221 3.17 4.23 3.14
C PRO A 221 4.20 4.40 4.30
N GLY A 222 4.88 5.54 4.23
CA GLY A 222 5.06 6.50 5.31
C GLY A 222 4.86 7.90 4.71
N ASN A 223 4.18 8.83 5.41
CA ASN A 223 3.54 10.04 4.83
C ASN A 223 2.36 9.70 3.87
N PRO A 224 1.32 10.55 3.72
CA PRO A 224 0.08 10.15 3.04
C PRO A 224 0.44 9.52 1.69
N PRO A 225 0.02 8.27 1.41
CA PRO A 225 0.44 7.53 0.22
C PRO A 225 0.18 8.25 -1.10
N TRP A 226 -0.70 9.24 -1.01
CA TRP A 226 -1.16 10.10 -2.06
C TRP A 226 -0.25 11.31 -2.31
N ARG A 227 0.71 11.66 -1.44
CA ARG A 227 1.59 12.83 -1.64
C ARG A 227 2.60 12.65 -2.76
N GLN A 228 3.29 11.51 -2.79
CA GLN A 228 4.24 11.21 -3.88
C GLN A 228 3.49 11.06 -5.21
N LEU A 229 2.29 10.46 -5.15
CA LEU A 229 1.41 10.36 -6.30
C LEU A 229 0.95 11.74 -6.78
N LEU A 230 0.56 12.62 -5.87
CA LEU A 230 0.18 14.00 -6.16
C LEU A 230 1.31 14.74 -6.87
N TYR A 231 2.54 14.66 -6.36
CA TYR A 231 3.71 15.24 -7.02
C TYR A 231 3.90 14.69 -8.44
N ASN A 232 3.79 13.37 -8.62
CA ASN A 232 3.96 12.74 -9.93
C ASN A 232 2.84 13.08 -10.91
N ILE A 233 1.61 13.26 -10.41
CA ILE A 233 0.49 13.79 -11.18
C ILE A 233 0.79 15.23 -11.61
N GLU A 234 1.24 16.10 -10.70
CA GLU A 234 1.57 17.50 -11.01
C GLU A 234 2.64 17.60 -12.10
N VAL A 235 3.68 16.75 -12.03
CA VAL A 235 4.70 16.65 -13.08
C VAL A 235 4.08 16.19 -14.42
N CYS A 236 3.19 15.21 -14.41
CA CYS A 236 2.51 14.75 -15.63
C CYS A 236 1.60 15.82 -16.23
N GLU A 237 0.79 16.49 -15.42
CA GLU A 237 -0.12 17.54 -15.89
C GLU A 237 0.68 18.69 -16.50
N ALA A 238 1.81 19.09 -15.89
CA ALA A 238 2.70 20.10 -16.46
C ALA A 238 3.30 19.67 -17.81
N GLN A 239 3.67 18.40 -17.97
CA GLN A 239 4.16 17.87 -19.25
C GLN A 239 3.07 17.82 -20.32
N LEU A 240 1.84 17.47 -19.95
CA LEU A 240 0.68 17.47 -20.84
C LEU A 240 0.31 18.90 -21.28
N ASP A 241 0.41 19.87 -20.37
CA ASP A 241 0.17 21.29 -20.67
C ASP A 241 1.17 21.83 -21.68
N GLN A 242 2.47 21.57 -21.49
CA GLN A 242 3.51 21.95 -22.45
C GLN A 242 3.23 21.40 -23.86
N ARG A 243 2.72 20.17 -23.96
CA ARG A 243 2.39 19.54 -25.25
C ARG A 243 1.09 20.04 -25.86
N ALA A 244 0.14 20.48 -25.04
CA ALA A 244 -1.11 21.08 -25.51
C ALA A 244 -0.90 22.51 -26.04
N GLU A 245 0.11 23.22 -25.56
CA GLU A 245 0.57 24.47 -26.19
C GLU A 245 1.06 24.21 -27.63
N ASP A 246 1.65 23.04 -27.89
CA ASP A 246 2.12 22.60 -29.21
C ASP A 246 1.02 21.93 -30.08
N CYS A 247 -0.14 21.60 -29.51
CA CYS A 247 -1.24 20.90 -30.18
C CYS A 247 -2.61 21.33 -29.62
N SER A 248 -3.49 21.89 -30.46
CA SER A 248 -4.74 22.58 -30.06
C SER A 248 -5.83 21.73 -29.37
N ARG A 249 -5.55 20.48 -28.99
CA ARG A 249 -6.47 19.62 -28.25
C ARG A 249 -6.29 19.80 -26.74
N ASP A 250 -7.34 20.31 -26.10
CA ASP A 250 -7.43 20.34 -24.64
C ASP A 250 -7.66 18.91 -24.09
N TRP A 251 -6.60 18.33 -23.55
CA TRP A 251 -6.60 16.98 -22.98
C TRP A 251 -7.50 16.87 -21.73
N ARG A 252 -7.70 17.98 -20.98
CA ARG A 252 -8.58 17.99 -19.80
C ARG A 252 -10.03 17.86 -20.20
N ALA A 253 -10.47 18.62 -21.21
CA ALA A 253 -11.84 18.59 -21.70
C ALA A 253 -12.24 17.20 -22.21
N CYS A 254 -11.33 16.53 -22.94
CA CYS A 254 -11.54 15.15 -23.40
C CYS A 254 -11.68 14.16 -22.23
N ALA A 255 -10.81 14.29 -21.23
CA ALA A 255 -10.84 13.42 -20.06
C ALA A 255 -12.05 13.65 -19.14
N ASP A 256 -12.46 14.91 -18.95
CA ASP A 256 -13.65 15.26 -18.16
C ASP A 256 -14.93 14.73 -18.81
N ALA A 257 -15.03 14.82 -20.14
CA ALA A 257 -16.13 14.21 -20.89
C ALA A 257 -16.17 12.68 -20.72
N ALA A 258 -15.01 12.03 -20.73
CA ALA A 258 -14.91 10.59 -20.48
C ALA A 258 -15.31 10.22 -19.04
N TYR A 259 -14.93 11.02 -18.04
CA TYR A 259 -15.28 10.80 -16.64
C TYR A 259 -16.80 10.95 -16.41
N ALA A 260 -17.40 12.02 -16.92
CA ALA A 260 -18.85 12.24 -16.84
C ALA A 260 -19.65 11.14 -17.55
N THR A 261 -19.14 10.64 -18.67
CA THR A 261 -19.75 9.49 -19.39
C THR A 261 -19.66 8.22 -18.54
N ALA A 262 -18.52 7.95 -17.90
CA ALA A 262 -18.34 6.76 -17.07
C ALA A 262 -19.23 6.78 -15.81
N GLU A 263 -19.46 7.95 -15.20
CA GLU A 263 -20.39 8.10 -14.08
C GLU A 263 -21.86 7.91 -14.50
N SER A 264 -22.24 8.43 -15.68
CA SER A 264 -23.64 8.38 -16.17
C SER A 264 -24.05 7.02 -16.74
N VAL A 265 -23.17 6.34 -17.49
CA VAL A 265 -23.48 5.05 -18.14
C VAL A 265 -23.74 3.92 -17.13
N LYS A 266 -23.14 3.99 -15.94
CA LYS A 266 -23.31 2.96 -14.91
C LYS A 266 -24.34 3.27 -13.82
N TYR A 267 -24.65 4.55 -13.59
CA TYR A 267 -25.55 4.96 -12.49
C TYR A 267 -26.77 5.76 -12.94
N GLY A 268 -26.94 5.97 -14.24
CA GLY A 268 -28.23 6.20 -14.91
C GLY A 268 -28.60 7.67 -15.16
N ASN A 269 -29.09 7.91 -16.37
CA ASN A 269 -30.42 8.49 -16.56
C ASN A 269 -31.12 7.69 -17.68
N SER A 270 -31.93 6.70 -17.29
CA SER A 270 -33.14 6.40 -18.08
C SER A 270 -34.16 7.48 -17.73
N HIS A 271 -34.02 8.64 -18.35
CA HIS A 271 -35.13 9.55 -18.50
C HIS A 271 -35.22 9.87 -20.00
N ASP A 272 -36.25 9.25 -20.57
CA ASP A 272 -36.78 9.32 -21.94
C ASP A 272 -36.03 8.59 -23.07
#